data_AF-A0A504BXK4-F1
#
_entry.id   AF-A0A504BXK4-F1
#
_cell.length_a   1.000
_cell.length_b   1.000
_cell.length_c   1.000
_cell.angle_alpha   90.00
_cell.angle_beta   90.00
_cell.angle_gamma   90.00
#
_symmetry.space_group_name_H-M   'P 1'
#
loop_
_entity.id
_entity.type
_entity.pdbx_description
1 polymer ?
#
loop_
_entity_poly.entity_id
_entity_poly.type
_entity_poly.pdbx_seq_one_letter_code
_entity_poly.pdbx_strand_id
1 'polypeptide(L)'
;MTRQTAVLAKATARSSETDAAGLNPQPLPPSPSWARALRPGPDARVKITEAYAAHVARDAFFWAWPLVNMYNRRLAFSKMKENRYLGPLLEAPLNTLTMLTDYVNPEERNVACPNQDVVYGLGLVALDVSPVVIQVPDFGDRFWVYQIVDLRTDSFAQLGKMHGTTPGFYLLAGPNWQGEVPKGITKMFRASSNTALAAPRIAQDDTPDDKRAIQSVLPGIVMYPLADYDGRMKSIDWNKLPKVPGAPPGEEETRWVFPDKFFEELPTVLADAPPLPGEEARYAQLLAVLAAAKDNPKMKQAMIDAAKDAEEKLVTPLFQFRNYGQQLPHHWSTISNESAFGTDYFTRTAVAKSNILVNSPDETKYFYQDLDSSGARLNSANRYTVTFAKDDLPPVNGFWSLSIYNQHHFFIANAINRFSVGTKNKDLKLAADGSLTISVQSDAPTDPAQRANWLPAPKGDFSLYLRAYWPKTPIIDGSWTPPPVERK
;
A
#
# COMPACT_ATOMS: atom_id res chain seq x y z
N MET A 1 -76.03 23.11 -60.90
CA MET A 1 -75.57 22.06 -61.83
C MET A 1 -74.48 21.25 -61.14
N THR A 2 -74.63 19.91 -61.14
CA THR A 2 -73.60 18.85 -60.92
C THR A 2 -73.00 18.72 -59.50
N ARG A 3 -73.47 17.80 -58.62
CA ARG A 3 -73.23 16.34 -58.43
C ARG A 3 -71.85 15.91 -57.86
N GLN A 4 -71.92 15.27 -56.67
CA GLN A 4 -71.18 14.09 -56.13
C GLN A 4 -69.62 14.17 -56.05
N THR A 5 -68.90 13.72 -55.02
CA THR A 5 -69.00 12.51 -54.15
C THR A 5 -67.98 12.64 -52.98
N ALA A 6 -68.35 12.30 -51.74
CA ALA A 6 -67.76 11.23 -50.89
C ALA A 6 -66.89 11.79 -49.73
N VAL A 7 -66.84 11.27 -48.49
CA VAL A 7 -67.49 10.16 -47.78
C VAL A 7 -67.19 10.35 -46.27
N LEU A 8 -68.15 9.95 -45.42
CA LEU A 8 -68.12 9.60 -43.99
C LEU A 8 -67.91 10.65 -42.87
N ALA A 9 -68.96 10.71 -42.04
CA ALA A 9 -69.05 11.29 -40.71
C ALA A 9 -68.45 10.39 -39.62
N LYS A 10 -67.94 10.99 -38.52
CA LYS A 10 -68.56 10.97 -37.18
C LYS A 10 -67.60 11.51 -36.11
N ALA A 11 -68.23 12.10 -35.10
CA ALA A 11 -67.69 12.89 -34.00
C ALA A 11 -66.81 12.13 -32.99
N THR A 12 -66.31 12.92 -32.03
CA THR A 12 -65.64 12.64 -30.74
C THR A 12 -64.11 12.57 -30.83
N ALA A 13 -63.32 13.23 -29.99
CA ALA A 13 -63.54 13.67 -28.62
C ALA A 13 -62.78 14.97 -28.29
N ARG A 14 -63.31 15.72 -27.31
CA ARG A 14 -62.58 16.75 -26.55
C ARG A 14 -61.31 16.14 -25.96
N SER A 15 -60.14 16.58 -26.41
CA SER A 15 -58.92 16.45 -25.60
C SER A 15 -58.86 17.67 -24.70
N SER A 16 -59.24 17.49 -23.43
CA SER A 16 -58.87 18.41 -22.36
C SER A 16 -57.34 18.42 -22.29
N GLU A 17 -56.73 19.56 -22.63
CA GLU A 17 -55.41 19.89 -22.13
C GLU A 17 -55.51 19.91 -20.60
N THR A 18 -55.10 18.81 -19.97
CA THR A 18 -54.84 18.81 -18.53
C THR A 18 -53.58 19.63 -18.32
N ASP A 19 -53.76 20.85 -17.81
CA ASP A 19 -52.73 21.73 -17.30
C ASP A 19 -51.73 20.95 -16.43
N ALA A 20 -50.54 20.68 -16.97
CA ALA A 20 -49.41 20.18 -16.18
C ALA A 20 -48.94 21.22 -15.14
N ALA A 21 -49.43 22.46 -15.22
CA ALA A 21 -49.19 23.54 -14.27
C ALA A 21 -49.85 23.33 -12.89
N GLY A 22 -50.73 22.32 -12.74
CA GLY A 22 -51.37 21.95 -11.47
C GLY A 22 -50.72 20.75 -10.76
N LEU A 23 -49.66 20.15 -11.31
CA LEU A 23 -48.95 19.06 -10.64
C LEU A 23 -48.07 19.65 -9.54
N ASN A 24 -48.30 19.20 -8.31
CA ASN A 24 -47.63 19.67 -7.09
C ASN A 24 -46.13 19.93 -7.33
N PRO A 25 -45.65 21.19 -7.25
CA PRO A 25 -44.24 21.52 -7.42
C PRO A 25 -43.39 21.12 -6.20
N GLN A 26 -44.04 20.62 -5.15
CA GLN A 26 -43.43 20.21 -3.90
C GLN A 26 -43.48 18.68 -3.77
N PRO A 27 -42.36 18.01 -3.44
CA PRO A 27 -42.38 16.58 -3.17
C PRO A 27 -43.39 16.30 -2.04
N LEU A 28 -44.29 15.34 -2.28
CA LEU A 28 -45.22 14.89 -1.25
C LEU A 28 -44.41 14.47 -0.02
N PRO A 29 -44.73 14.98 1.18
CA PRO A 29 -44.04 14.54 2.38
C PRO A 29 -44.27 13.03 2.57
N PRO A 30 -43.26 12.27 3.05
CA PRO A 30 -43.45 10.86 3.33
C PRO A 30 -44.62 10.67 4.30
N SER A 31 -45.40 9.59 4.12
CA SER A 31 -46.59 9.32 4.94
C SER A 31 -46.27 9.46 6.43
N PRO A 32 -47.18 10.02 7.25
CA PRO A 32 -47.03 10.02 8.70
C PRO A 32 -46.76 8.58 9.15
N SER A 33 -45.62 8.34 9.82
CA SER A 33 -45.03 7.03 10.21
C SER A 33 -44.12 6.28 9.20
N TRP A 34 -43.97 6.75 7.96
CA TRP A 34 -42.99 6.20 7.02
C TRP A 34 -41.54 6.54 7.40
N ALA A 35 -41.34 7.63 8.15
CA ALA A 35 -40.07 7.97 8.79
C ALA A 35 -39.74 7.07 10.00
N ARG A 36 -40.08 5.78 9.95
CA ARG A 36 -39.43 4.81 10.84
C ARG A 36 -37.96 4.83 10.48
N ALA A 37 -37.11 5.12 11.46
CA ALA A 37 -35.67 4.94 11.34
C ALA A 37 -35.41 3.64 10.57
N LEU A 38 -34.57 3.71 9.52
CA LEU A 38 -34.15 2.54 8.74
C LEU A 38 -33.81 1.44 9.73
N ARG A 39 -34.51 0.29 9.64
CA ARG A 39 -34.25 -0.80 10.59
C ARG A 39 -32.80 -1.23 10.40
N PRO A 40 -32.00 -1.34 11.47
CA PRO A 40 -30.66 -1.88 11.34
C PRO A 40 -30.77 -3.32 10.83
N GLY A 41 -30.07 -3.62 9.74
CA GLY A 41 -29.94 -4.98 9.23
C GLY A 41 -28.63 -5.62 9.69
N PRO A 42 -28.53 -6.96 9.63
CA PRO A 42 -29.60 -7.92 9.33
C PRO A 42 -30.42 -8.33 10.57
N ASP A 43 -31.67 -8.76 10.36
CA ASP A 43 -32.56 -9.28 11.42
C ASP A 43 -32.03 -10.63 11.94
N ALA A 44 -31.60 -10.67 13.20
CA ALA A 44 -31.00 -11.85 13.84
C ALA A 44 -31.92 -13.08 13.91
N ARG A 45 -33.22 -12.94 13.61
CA ARG A 45 -34.18 -14.05 13.56
C ARG A 45 -34.24 -14.72 12.18
N VAL A 46 -33.66 -14.11 11.15
CA VAL A 46 -33.70 -14.65 9.80
C VAL A 46 -32.68 -15.77 9.68
N LYS A 47 -33.14 -16.92 9.16
CA LYS A 47 -32.26 -18.05 8.87
C LYS A 47 -31.30 -17.66 7.74
N ILE A 48 -30.01 -17.71 8.02
CA ILE A 48 -28.95 -17.57 7.03
C ILE A 48 -28.68 -18.94 6.39
N THR A 49 -28.65 -18.98 5.05
CA THR A 49 -28.31 -20.20 4.30
C THR A 49 -26.80 -20.31 4.08
N GLU A 50 -26.31 -21.52 3.85
CA GLU A 50 -24.90 -21.77 3.55
C GLU A 50 -24.44 -21.00 2.30
N ALA A 51 -25.28 -20.93 1.26
CA ALA A 51 -24.97 -20.22 0.02
C ALA A 51 -24.84 -18.70 0.22
N TYR A 52 -25.70 -18.10 1.04
CA TYR A 52 -25.59 -16.68 1.36
C TYR A 52 -24.37 -16.40 2.25
N ALA A 53 -24.11 -17.25 3.24
CA ALA A 53 -22.91 -17.16 4.06
C ALA A 53 -21.63 -17.24 3.21
N ALA A 54 -21.58 -18.17 2.24
CA ALA A 54 -20.47 -18.29 1.28
C ALA A 54 -20.31 -17.03 0.41
N HIS A 55 -21.41 -16.44 -0.09
CA HIS A 55 -21.37 -15.19 -0.85
C HIS A 55 -20.77 -14.03 -0.03
N VAL A 56 -21.26 -13.83 1.20
CA VAL A 56 -20.75 -12.79 2.10
C VAL A 56 -19.29 -13.06 2.48
N ALA A 57 -18.94 -14.32 2.77
CA ALA A 57 -17.58 -14.74 3.08
C ALA A 57 -16.59 -14.45 1.96
N ARG A 58 -16.98 -14.68 0.70
CA ARG A 58 -16.16 -14.39 -0.48
C ARG A 58 -15.82 -12.90 -0.59
N ASP A 59 -16.82 -12.04 -0.43
CA ASP A 59 -16.65 -10.58 -0.45
C ASP A 59 -15.82 -10.09 0.75
N ALA A 60 -16.13 -10.60 1.95
CA ALA A 60 -15.42 -10.30 3.17
C ALA A 60 -13.93 -10.65 3.09
N PHE A 61 -13.62 -11.83 2.52
CA PHE A 61 -12.25 -12.30 2.38
C PHE A 61 -11.43 -11.33 1.53
N PHE A 62 -11.95 -10.91 0.38
CA PHE A 62 -11.27 -9.95 -0.49
C PHE A 62 -11.11 -8.58 0.17
N TRP A 63 -12.16 -8.06 0.81
CA TRP A 63 -12.18 -6.73 1.43
C TRP A 63 -11.27 -6.62 2.66
N ALA A 64 -11.30 -7.60 3.57
CA ALA A 64 -10.54 -7.58 4.82
C ALA A 64 -9.17 -8.27 4.73
N TRP A 65 -8.77 -8.77 3.54
CA TRP A 65 -7.43 -9.32 3.30
C TRP A 65 -6.30 -8.41 3.84
N PRO A 66 -6.21 -7.11 3.48
CA PRO A 66 -5.18 -6.22 4.02
C PRO A 66 -5.24 -6.06 5.55
N LEU A 67 -6.43 -6.02 6.13
CA LEU A 67 -6.60 -5.85 7.58
C LEU A 67 -6.10 -7.09 8.34
N VAL A 68 -6.47 -8.29 7.87
CA VAL A 68 -5.98 -9.54 8.46
C VAL A 68 -4.48 -9.70 8.27
N ASN A 69 -3.93 -9.30 7.11
CA ASN A 69 -2.48 -9.28 6.88
C ASN A 69 -1.75 -8.44 7.93
N MET A 70 -2.17 -7.19 8.12
CA MET A 70 -1.58 -6.28 9.10
C MET A 70 -1.77 -6.75 10.55
N TYR A 71 -2.94 -7.28 10.88
CA TYR A 71 -3.20 -7.80 12.22
C TYR A 71 -2.30 -9.01 12.53
N ASN A 72 -2.12 -9.93 11.59
CA ASN A 72 -1.28 -11.11 11.78
C ASN A 72 0.21 -10.73 11.88
N ARG A 73 0.66 -9.67 11.20
CA ARG A 73 1.98 -9.07 11.43
C ARG A 73 2.11 -8.52 12.85
N ARG A 74 1.10 -7.80 13.36
CA ARG A 74 1.05 -7.36 14.77
C ARG A 74 1.15 -8.54 15.74
N LEU A 75 0.43 -9.64 15.50
CA LEU A 75 0.49 -10.85 16.35
C LEU A 75 1.85 -11.56 16.30
N ALA A 76 2.58 -11.47 15.19
CA ALA A 76 3.95 -11.97 15.15
C ALA A 76 4.89 -11.10 16.00
N PHE A 77 4.79 -9.77 15.87
CA PHE A 77 5.61 -8.82 16.62
C PHE A 77 5.28 -8.79 18.12
N SER A 78 4.05 -9.13 18.54
CA SER A 78 3.67 -9.20 19.96
C SER A 78 4.44 -10.26 20.76
N LYS A 79 5.10 -11.20 20.07
CA LYS A 79 5.93 -12.25 20.69
C LYS A 79 7.36 -11.78 20.97
N MET A 80 7.76 -10.63 20.42
CA MET A 80 9.12 -10.10 20.53
C MET A 80 9.31 -9.37 21.85
N LYS A 81 10.49 -9.56 22.47
CA LYS A 81 10.83 -9.01 23.78
C LYS A 81 11.94 -7.97 23.75
N GLU A 82 12.67 -7.90 22.65
CA GLU A 82 13.79 -6.99 22.46
C GLU A 82 13.96 -6.64 20.98
N ASN A 83 14.58 -5.50 20.72
CA ASN A 83 14.95 -5.05 19.39
C ASN A 83 16.15 -5.87 18.93
N ARG A 84 16.05 -6.51 17.75
CA ARG A 84 17.12 -7.36 17.23
C ARG A 84 17.02 -7.53 15.72
N TYR A 85 18.07 -8.09 15.15
CA TYR A 85 18.08 -8.57 13.77
C TYR A 85 17.91 -10.09 13.75
N LEU A 86 16.96 -10.59 12.97
CA LEU A 86 16.82 -12.02 12.67
C LEU A 86 17.21 -12.25 11.21
N GLY A 87 18.47 -12.62 10.96
CA GLY A 87 19.04 -12.59 9.62
C GLY A 87 18.90 -11.18 9.00
N PRO A 88 18.26 -11.03 7.84
CA PRO A 88 18.02 -9.72 7.22
C PRO A 88 16.82 -8.95 7.82
N LEU A 89 16.07 -9.56 8.73
CA LEU A 89 14.79 -9.03 9.22
C LEU A 89 14.96 -8.12 10.44
N LEU A 90 14.11 -7.10 10.51
CA LEU A 90 13.97 -6.20 11.65
C LEU A 90 12.92 -6.73 12.62
N GLU A 91 13.30 -7.00 13.86
CA GLU A 91 12.36 -7.37 14.92
C GLU A 91 12.39 -6.32 16.04
N ALA A 92 11.19 -5.99 16.54
CA ALA A 92 10.99 -5.06 17.63
C ALA A 92 9.76 -5.49 18.45
N PRO A 93 9.75 -5.30 19.78
CA PRO A 93 8.52 -5.34 20.56
C PRO A 93 7.49 -4.35 20.02
N LEU A 94 6.21 -4.63 20.27
CA LEU A 94 5.14 -3.67 19.95
C LEU A 94 5.46 -2.30 20.56
N ASN A 95 5.08 -1.24 19.84
CA ASN A 95 5.29 0.16 20.24
C ASN A 95 6.76 0.60 20.32
N THR A 96 7.67 -0.18 19.73
CA THR A 96 9.07 0.19 19.50
C THR A 96 9.47 -0.11 18.04
N LEU A 97 10.60 0.43 17.57
CA LEU A 97 11.10 0.16 16.21
C LEU A 97 12.54 -0.32 16.21
N THR A 98 12.94 -1.02 15.14
CA THR A 98 14.33 -1.31 14.82
C THR A 98 14.69 -0.63 13.50
N MET A 99 15.90 -0.06 13.40
CA MET A 99 16.45 0.50 12.16
C MET A 99 17.51 -0.43 11.56
N LEU A 100 17.60 -0.49 10.23
CA LEU A 100 18.81 -0.89 9.53
C LEU A 100 19.89 0.19 9.67
N THR A 101 21.13 -0.16 9.36
CA THR A 101 22.26 0.78 9.30
C THR A 101 22.88 0.92 7.91
N ASP A 102 22.36 0.19 6.92
CA ASP A 102 22.65 0.33 5.49
C ASP A 102 21.42 -0.17 4.71
N TYR A 103 21.50 -0.30 3.40
CA TYR A 103 20.44 -0.85 2.57
C TYR A 103 20.00 -2.24 3.02
N VAL A 104 18.72 -2.52 2.74
CA VAL A 104 18.13 -3.84 2.95
C VAL A 104 18.91 -4.90 2.19
N ASN A 105 19.14 -6.04 2.86
CA ASN A 105 19.79 -7.20 2.27
C ASN A 105 18.85 -7.84 1.23
N PRO A 106 19.34 -8.24 0.04
CA PRO A 106 18.51 -8.88 -0.99
C PRO A 106 17.85 -10.21 -0.58
N GLU A 107 18.26 -10.83 0.52
CA GLU A 107 17.71 -12.08 1.05
C GLU A 107 16.44 -11.88 1.91
N GLU A 108 16.02 -10.65 2.18
CA GLU A 108 14.78 -10.34 2.91
C GLU A 108 13.54 -10.87 2.17
N ARG A 109 12.56 -11.45 2.90
CA ARG A 109 11.31 -12.04 2.39
C ARG A 109 10.07 -11.69 3.22
N ASN A 110 10.12 -10.65 4.03
CA ASN A 110 9.04 -10.25 4.91
C ASN A 110 8.02 -9.32 4.22
N VAL A 111 8.50 -8.44 3.34
CA VAL A 111 7.70 -7.49 2.55
C VAL A 111 8.18 -7.48 1.10
N ALA A 112 7.28 -7.81 0.16
CA ALA A 112 7.57 -7.78 -1.27
C ALA A 112 7.95 -6.36 -1.77
N CYS A 113 8.72 -6.31 -2.87
CA CYS A 113 9.24 -5.08 -3.46
C CYS A 113 10.07 -4.20 -2.50
N PRO A 114 11.07 -4.73 -1.77
CA PRO A 114 11.98 -3.89 -0.98
C PRO A 114 12.71 -2.91 -1.90
N ASN A 115 13.15 -1.75 -1.42
CA ASN A 115 13.99 -0.83 -2.22
C ASN A 115 15.39 -0.70 -1.63
N GLN A 116 16.37 -0.32 -2.45
CA GLN A 116 17.71 0.04 -2.00
C GLN A 116 18.00 1.52 -2.27
N ASP A 117 17.06 2.37 -1.91
CA ASP A 117 17.19 3.82 -2.08
C ASP A 117 17.18 4.54 -0.71
N VAL A 118 16.82 3.80 0.34
CA VAL A 118 16.71 4.30 1.72
C VAL A 118 17.24 3.28 2.73
N VAL A 119 17.64 3.77 3.90
CA VAL A 119 17.80 2.97 5.12
C VAL A 119 16.44 2.88 5.82
N TYR A 120 15.98 1.65 6.07
CA TYR A 120 14.67 1.37 6.65
C TYR A 120 14.68 1.28 8.16
N GLY A 121 13.59 1.69 8.78
CA GLY A 121 13.14 1.16 10.06
C GLY A 121 11.81 0.45 9.93
N LEU A 122 11.47 -0.33 10.96
CA LEU A 122 10.19 -1.01 11.06
C LEU A 122 9.79 -1.18 12.53
N GLY A 123 8.53 -0.91 12.84
CA GLY A 123 7.90 -1.21 14.12
C GLY A 123 6.39 -1.38 13.97
N LEU A 124 5.83 -2.36 14.67
CA LEU A 124 4.38 -2.55 14.78
C LEU A 124 3.86 -1.80 16.00
N VAL A 125 2.77 -1.07 15.79
CA VAL A 125 2.16 -0.18 16.78
C VAL A 125 0.82 -0.80 17.23
N ALA A 126 0.62 -0.83 18.54
CA ALA A 126 -0.58 -1.32 19.23
C ALA A 126 -1.08 -0.22 20.18
N LEU A 127 -1.96 0.63 19.66
CA LEU A 127 -2.50 1.83 20.30
C LEU A 127 -3.60 1.53 21.32
N ASP A 128 -4.13 0.30 21.31
CA ASP A 128 -4.96 -0.25 22.39
C ASP A 128 -4.15 -0.57 23.66
N VAL A 129 -2.84 -0.79 23.52
CA VAL A 129 -1.92 -1.02 24.66
C VAL A 129 -1.39 0.30 25.20
N SER A 130 -0.88 1.17 24.32
CA SER A 130 -0.35 2.49 24.71
C SER A 130 -0.27 3.41 23.49
N PRO A 131 -0.56 4.72 23.63
CA PRO A 131 -0.10 5.71 22.66
C PRO A 131 1.43 5.67 22.53
N VAL A 132 1.94 6.12 21.39
CA VAL A 132 3.35 5.96 21.06
C VAL A 132 3.98 7.29 20.68
N VAL A 133 5.14 7.58 21.27
CA VAL A 133 5.96 8.73 20.88
C VAL A 133 6.87 8.33 19.72
N ILE A 134 6.81 9.11 18.65
CA ILE A 134 7.69 9.07 17.50
C ILE A 134 8.69 10.23 17.63
N GLN A 135 9.97 9.89 17.67
CA GLN A 135 11.06 10.84 17.75
C GLN A 135 11.68 11.06 16.38
N VAL A 136 11.77 12.33 15.98
CA VAL A 136 12.33 12.78 14.71
C VAL A 136 13.61 13.58 15.01
N PRO A 137 14.81 13.09 14.65
CA PRO A 137 16.04 13.85 14.78
C PRO A 137 16.15 14.92 13.69
N ASP A 138 17.19 15.75 13.78
CA ASP A 138 17.54 16.65 12.68
C ASP A 138 18.24 15.89 11.55
N PHE A 139 17.61 15.90 10.38
CA PHE A 139 18.12 15.29 9.16
C PHE A 139 18.87 16.29 8.24
N GLY A 140 18.85 17.58 8.59
CA GLY A 140 19.35 18.66 7.73
C GLY A 140 18.73 18.59 6.33
N ASP A 141 19.60 18.56 5.32
CA ASP A 141 19.16 18.53 3.92
C ASP A 141 18.82 17.12 3.39
N ARG A 142 19.03 16.06 4.17
CA ARG A 142 18.73 14.70 3.72
C ARG A 142 17.23 14.51 3.52
N PHE A 143 16.83 13.83 2.45
CA PHE A 143 15.44 13.44 2.27
C PHE A 143 15.08 12.29 3.21
N TRP A 144 13.88 12.36 3.81
CA TRP A 144 13.34 11.32 4.66
C TRP A 144 11.82 11.38 4.71
N VAL A 145 11.23 10.24 5.05
CA VAL A 145 9.79 10.10 5.35
C VAL A 145 9.62 9.00 6.40
N TYR A 146 8.74 9.20 7.37
CA TYR A 146 8.27 8.15 8.26
C TYR A 146 6.90 7.74 7.76
N GLN A 147 6.85 6.63 7.03
CA GLN A 147 5.59 6.07 6.64
C GLN A 147 4.89 5.55 7.90
N ILE A 148 3.68 6.03 8.14
CA ILE A 148 2.84 5.53 9.23
C ILE A 148 1.46 5.24 8.66
N VAL A 149 1.09 3.95 8.71
CA VAL A 149 -0.18 3.45 8.19
C VAL A 149 -0.96 2.70 9.26
N ASP A 150 -2.27 2.73 9.17
CA ASP A 150 -3.18 2.03 10.08
C ASP A 150 -3.39 0.55 9.66
N LEU A 151 -4.33 -0.14 10.31
CA LEU A 151 -4.65 -1.54 10.02
C LEU A 151 -5.10 -1.75 8.56
N ARG A 152 -5.70 -0.74 7.94
CA ARG A 152 -6.16 -0.78 6.54
C ARG A 152 -5.07 -0.44 5.55
N THR A 153 -3.84 -0.18 6.02
CA THR A 153 -2.72 0.34 5.25
C THR A 153 -2.95 1.75 4.69
N ASP A 154 -3.91 2.50 5.24
CA ASP A 154 -4.06 3.93 4.96
C ASP A 154 -3.09 4.74 5.81
N SER A 155 -2.40 5.70 5.20
CA SER A 155 -1.53 6.61 5.92
C SER A 155 -2.36 7.67 6.64
N PHE A 156 -2.00 7.94 7.90
CA PHE A 156 -2.70 8.90 8.74
C PHE A 156 -1.78 9.93 9.40
N ALA A 157 -0.46 9.86 9.17
CA ALA A 157 0.49 10.80 9.72
C ALA A 157 1.42 11.37 8.63
N GLN A 158 1.48 12.69 8.57
CA GLN A 158 2.34 13.45 7.67
C GLN A 158 3.65 13.76 8.39
N LEU A 159 4.60 12.81 8.31
CA LEU A 159 5.94 12.94 8.90
C LEU A 159 7.00 12.71 7.82
N GLY A 160 7.61 13.80 7.37
CA GLY A 160 8.63 13.75 6.33
C GLY A 160 9.07 15.14 5.89
N LYS A 161 10.12 15.16 5.07
CA LYS A 161 10.72 16.40 4.57
C LYS A 161 9.74 17.26 3.75
N MET A 162 8.93 16.62 2.90
CA MET A 162 7.92 17.27 2.07
C MET A 162 6.82 17.99 2.88
N HIS A 163 6.56 17.53 4.10
CA HIS A 163 5.55 18.10 4.99
C HIS A 163 6.07 19.24 5.87
N GLY A 164 7.34 19.65 5.72
CA GLY A 164 7.97 20.66 6.57
C GLY A 164 8.12 20.20 8.02
N THR A 165 8.27 18.89 8.24
CA THR A 165 8.35 18.32 9.59
C THR A 165 9.64 18.76 10.29
N THR A 166 9.51 19.30 11.50
CA THR A 166 10.64 19.75 12.33
C THR A 166 11.16 18.63 13.24
N PRO A 167 12.42 18.68 13.70
CA PRO A 167 12.90 17.77 14.73
C PRO A 167 12.06 17.88 16.02
N GLY A 168 11.83 16.76 16.71
CA GLY A 168 11.07 16.75 17.96
C GLY A 168 10.28 15.47 18.20
N PHE A 169 9.22 15.59 19.01
CA PHE A 169 8.39 14.48 19.45
C PHE A 169 6.99 14.58 18.87
N TYR A 170 6.50 13.47 18.36
CA TYR A 170 5.17 13.34 17.77
C TYR A 170 4.43 12.21 18.46
N LEU A 171 3.13 12.34 18.67
CA LEU A 171 2.34 11.34 19.37
C LEU A 171 1.41 10.62 18.39
N LEU A 172 1.43 9.30 18.40
CA LEU A 172 0.40 8.46 17.77
C LEU A 172 -0.57 7.99 18.86
N ALA A 173 -1.86 8.23 18.64
CA ALA A 173 -2.91 7.84 19.57
C ALA A 173 -3.99 7.01 18.85
N GLY A 174 -4.52 6.00 19.55
CA GLY A 174 -5.60 5.17 19.05
C GLY A 174 -6.92 5.93 18.93
N PRO A 175 -7.92 5.37 18.22
CA PRO A 175 -9.19 6.03 17.94
C PRO A 175 -9.89 6.49 19.22
N ASN A 176 -9.81 5.70 20.29
CA ASN A 176 -10.52 5.92 21.55
C ASN A 176 -9.69 6.58 22.66
N TRP A 177 -8.45 7.02 22.38
CA TRP A 177 -7.61 7.63 23.42
C TRP A 177 -8.10 9.01 23.83
N GLN A 178 -8.31 9.21 25.14
CA GLN A 178 -8.83 10.44 25.76
C GLN A 178 -7.85 11.11 26.73
N GLY A 179 -6.58 10.69 26.74
CA GLY A 179 -5.57 11.28 27.61
C GLY A 179 -5.18 12.69 27.17
N GLU A 180 -4.44 13.38 28.04
CA GLU A 180 -3.84 14.68 27.71
C GLU A 180 -2.53 14.48 26.95
N VAL A 181 -2.29 15.33 25.94
CA VAL A 181 -1.03 15.35 25.21
C VAL A 181 0.03 16.01 26.10
N PRO A 182 1.13 15.33 26.47
CA PRO A 182 2.16 15.91 27.31
C PRO A 182 2.81 17.15 26.67
N LYS A 183 3.29 18.07 27.52
CA LYS A 183 4.09 19.22 27.06
C LYS A 183 5.33 18.74 26.32
N GLY A 184 5.66 19.39 25.20
CA GLY A 184 6.83 19.06 24.37
C GLY A 184 6.52 18.13 23.19
N ILE A 185 5.31 17.58 23.08
CA ILE A 185 4.83 16.94 21.85
C ILE A 185 4.49 18.03 20.82
N THR A 186 5.13 17.97 19.66
CA THR A 186 4.95 18.91 18.54
C THR A 186 3.57 18.76 17.90
N LYS A 187 3.14 17.52 17.65
CA LYS A 187 1.83 17.21 17.06
C LYS A 187 1.38 15.79 17.44
N MET A 188 0.08 15.62 17.63
CA MET A 188 -0.55 14.31 17.79
C MET A 188 -1.31 13.93 16.51
N PHE A 189 -1.16 12.67 16.10
CA PHE A 189 -1.89 12.04 15.01
C PHE A 189 -2.77 10.93 15.60
N ARG A 190 -4.03 10.91 15.18
CA ARG A 190 -5.01 9.92 15.63
C ARG A 190 -5.23 8.88 14.54
N ALA A 191 -4.98 7.62 14.86
CA ALA A 191 -5.21 6.49 13.95
C ALA A 191 -6.71 6.15 13.86
N SER A 192 -7.12 5.58 12.74
CA SER A 192 -8.49 5.05 12.55
C SER A 192 -8.69 3.64 13.13
N SER A 193 -7.62 2.99 13.59
CA SER A 193 -7.59 1.66 14.19
C SER A 193 -6.62 1.59 15.37
N ASN A 194 -6.69 0.51 16.16
CA ASN A 194 -5.76 0.27 17.26
C ASN A 194 -4.41 -0.23 16.78
N THR A 195 -4.36 -0.96 15.67
CA THR A 195 -3.12 -1.40 15.04
C THR A 195 -2.62 -0.36 14.04
N ALA A 196 -1.32 -0.12 14.02
CA ALA A 196 -0.63 0.66 12.99
C ALA A 196 0.78 0.09 12.75
N LEU A 197 1.48 0.61 11.75
CA LEU A 197 2.88 0.30 11.45
C LEU A 197 3.63 1.59 11.16
N ALA A 198 4.83 1.70 11.71
CA ALA A 198 5.75 2.80 11.43
C ALA A 198 6.99 2.26 10.71
N ALA A 199 7.30 2.84 9.55
CA ALA A 199 8.47 2.50 8.75
C ALA A 199 9.22 3.77 8.32
N PRO A 200 10.18 4.25 9.14
CA PRO A 200 11.13 5.28 8.72
C PRO A 200 11.90 4.88 7.46
N ARG A 201 12.06 5.82 6.53
CA ARG A 201 12.75 5.66 5.24
C ARG A 201 13.66 6.86 5.04
N ILE A 202 14.96 6.66 5.20
CA ILE A 202 15.97 7.72 5.16
C ILE A 202 16.80 7.58 3.89
N ALA A 203 16.79 8.59 3.01
CA ALA A 203 17.51 8.52 1.74
C ALA A 203 19.01 8.28 1.97
N GLN A 204 19.58 7.38 1.17
CA GLN A 204 21.01 7.08 1.16
C GLN A 204 21.47 6.98 -0.31
N ASP A 205 22.68 7.42 -0.61
CA ASP A 205 23.32 7.19 -1.90
C ASP A 205 24.49 6.19 -1.82
N ASP A 206 25.03 5.81 -2.99
CA ASP A 206 26.03 4.75 -3.06
C ASP A 206 27.45 5.22 -2.67
N THR A 207 27.63 6.51 -2.35
CA THR A 207 28.96 7.04 -2.02
C THR A 207 29.39 6.62 -0.61
N PRO A 208 30.68 6.31 -0.40
CA PRO A 208 31.21 6.03 0.94
C PRO A 208 30.99 7.18 1.93
N ASP A 209 30.96 8.42 1.43
CA ASP A 209 30.77 9.62 2.25
C ASP A 209 29.35 9.70 2.78
N ASP A 210 28.33 9.49 1.94
CA ASP A 210 26.94 9.49 2.38
C ASP A 210 26.63 8.35 3.35
N LYS A 211 27.16 7.15 3.07
CA LYS A 211 27.07 5.99 3.96
C LYS A 211 27.67 6.23 5.34
N ARG A 212 28.71 7.07 5.46
CA ARG A 212 29.25 7.51 6.76
C ARG A 212 28.40 8.60 7.38
N ALA A 213 27.95 9.58 6.60
CA ALA A 213 27.18 10.72 7.09
C ALA A 213 25.86 10.30 7.74
N ILE A 214 25.13 9.36 7.12
CA ILE A 214 23.83 8.89 7.63
C ILE A 214 23.93 8.21 9.00
N GLN A 215 25.08 7.60 9.35
CA GLN A 215 25.23 6.89 10.63
C GLN A 215 25.02 7.80 11.85
N SER A 216 25.25 9.11 11.70
CA SER A 216 25.08 10.07 12.79
C SER A 216 23.61 10.36 13.14
N VAL A 217 22.70 10.23 12.18
CA VAL A 217 21.28 10.56 12.37
C VAL A 217 20.43 9.37 12.79
N LEU A 218 20.78 8.15 12.34
CA LEU A 218 20.01 6.94 12.63
C LEU A 218 19.75 6.71 14.12
N PRO A 219 20.70 6.92 15.06
CA PRO A 219 20.46 6.68 16.48
C PRO A 219 19.35 7.53 17.09
N GLY A 220 19.07 8.70 16.51
CA GLY A 220 18.02 9.62 16.97
C GLY A 220 16.62 9.29 16.45
N ILE A 221 16.47 8.29 15.58
CA ILE A 221 15.17 7.81 15.07
C ILE A 221 14.63 6.79 16.07
N VAL A 222 13.71 7.18 16.94
CA VAL A 222 13.25 6.32 18.03
C VAL A 222 11.73 6.31 18.11
N MET A 223 11.16 5.15 18.46
CA MET A 223 9.74 4.98 18.78
C MET A 223 9.62 4.26 20.13
N TYR A 224 8.79 4.78 21.03
CA TYR A 224 8.58 4.20 22.36
C TYR A 224 7.19 4.52 22.94
N PRO A 225 6.68 3.71 23.88
CA PRO A 225 5.39 3.97 24.55
C PRO A 225 5.35 5.34 25.25
N LEU A 226 4.18 5.99 25.25
CA LEU A 226 3.98 7.30 25.90
C LEU A 226 4.37 7.31 27.39
N ALA A 227 4.23 6.18 28.07
CA ALA A 227 4.62 6.03 29.47
C ALA A 227 6.11 6.32 29.73
N ASP A 228 6.96 6.16 28.72
CA ASP A 228 8.40 6.39 28.84
C ASP A 228 8.81 7.82 28.40
N TYR A 229 7.84 8.71 28.13
CA TYR A 229 8.10 10.08 27.70
C TYR A 229 8.57 10.97 28.85
N ASP A 230 9.78 11.51 28.71
CA ASP A 230 10.42 12.42 29.66
C ASP A 230 10.82 13.77 29.04
N GLY A 231 10.43 14.01 27.78
CA GLY A 231 10.77 15.22 27.03
C GLY A 231 12.22 15.31 26.56
N ARG A 232 13.02 14.24 26.68
CA ARG A 232 14.43 14.21 26.27
C ARG A 232 14.65 13.29 25.07
N MET A 233 15.50 13.71 24.14
CA MET A 233 15.83 12.91 22.96
C MET A 233 16.57 11.65 23.40
N LYS A 234 16.07 10.50 22.97
CA LYS A 234 16.67 9.18 23.19
C LYS A 234 17.58 8.82 22.03
N SER A 235 18.54 7.94 22.27
CA SER A 235 19.47 7.45 21.25
C SER A 235 19.63 5.94 21.37
N ILE A 236 19.58 5.23 20.24
CA ILE A 236 19.80 3.78 20.19
C ILE A 236 20.92 3.49 19.18
N ASP A 237 21.96 2.80 19.62
CA ASP A 237 23.02 2.32 18.74
C ASP A 237 22.55 1.06 18.00
N TRP A 238 21.92 1.26 16.84
CA TRP A 238 21.36 0.20 16.01
C TRP A 238 22.39 -0.88 15.62
N ASN A 239 23.66 -0.51 15.46
CA ASN A 239 24.73 -1.45 15.12
C ASN A 239 25.04 -2.45 16.24
N LYS A 240 24.65 -2.16 17.49
CA LYS A 240 24.90 -3.00 18.68
C LYS A 240 23.75 -3.91 19.06
N LEU A 241 22.63 -3.89 18.32
CA LEU A 241 21.54 -4.81 18.61
C LEU A 241 21.96 -6.28 18.43
N PRO A 242 21.36 -7.21 19.18
CA PRO A 242 21.57 -8.63 18.99
C PRO A 242 21.31 -9.05 17.54
N LYS A 243 22.19 -9.92 17.02
CA LYS A 243 22.07 -10.51 15.69
C LYS A 243 21.87 -12.02 15.85
N VAL A 244 20.68 -12.48 15.51
CA VAL A 244 20.29 -13.88 15.57
C VAL A 244 20.25 -14.43 14.15
N PRO A 245 20.84 -15.61 13.87
CA PRO A 245 20.69 -16.26 12.58
C PRO A 245 19.20 -16.52 12.26
N GLY A 246 18.75 -16.11 11.08
CA GLY A 246 17.43 -16.46 10.56
C GLY A 246 17.40 -17.87 9.96
N ALA A 247 16.19 -18.41 9.75
CA ALA A 247 16.03 -19.57 8.88
C ALA A 247 16.41 -19.19 7.43
N PRO A 248 16.90 -20.14 6.61
CA PRO A 248 17.08 -19.89 5.19
C PRO A 248 15.78 -19.34 4.58
N PRO A 249 15.82 -18.20 3.88
CA PRO A 249 14.61 -17.61 3.31
C PRO A 249 14.06 -18.53 2.21
N GLY A 250 12.72 -18.59 2.13
CA GLY A 250 12.05 -19.14 0.95
C GLY A 250 12.20 -18.21 -0.28
N GLU A 251 11.59 -18.60 -1.40
CA GLU A 251 11.59 -17.76 -2.61
C GLU A 251 10.51 -16.66 -2.57
N GLU A 252 9.42 -16.91 -1.83
CA GLU A 252 8.23 -16.07 -1.77
C GLU A 252 8.16 -15.21 -0.50
N GLU A 253 7.24 -14.25 -0.50
CA GLU A 253 6.92 -13.45 0.69
C GLU A 253 6.34 -14.34 1.79
N THR A 254 6.62 -13.99 3.04
CA THR A 254 5.95 -14.57 4.20
C THR A 254 4.43 -14.44 4.06
N ARG A 255 3.71 -15.57 4.10
CA ARG A 255 2.26 -15.60 4.02
C ARG A 255 1.62 -15.16 5.34
N TRP A 256 0.78 -14.14 5.28
CA TRP A 256 0.09 -13.57 6.45
C TRP A 256 -1.41 -13.85 6.51
N VAL A 257 -2.04 -14.26 5.40
CA VAL A 257 -3.49 -14.50 5.31
C VAL A 257 -3.78 -15.94 4.91
N PHE A 258 -4.65 -16.60 5.68
CA PHE A 258 -4.97 -18.02 5.55
C PHE A 258 -6.49 -18.22 5.49
N PRO A 259 -7.07 -18.64 4.35
CA PRO A 259 -8.52 -18.81 4.19
C PRO A 259 -9.20 -19.69 5.26
N ASP A 260 -8.49 -20.69 5.78
CA ASP A 260 -8.96 -21.61 6.82
C ASP A 260 -9.03 -21.00 8.22
N LYS A 261 -8.27 -19.92 8.48
CA LYS A 261 -8.25 -19.22 9.78
C LYS A 261 -8.94 -17.85 9.75
N PHE A 262 -9.14 -17.31 8.55
CA PHE A 262 -9.60 -15.95 8.31
C PHE A 262 -10.85 -15.58 9.11
N PHE A 263 -11.89 -16.43 9.09
CA PHE A 263 -13.17 -16.13 9.75
C PHE A 263 -13.12 -16.31 11.27
N GLU A 264 -12.13 -17.03 11.80
CA GLU A 264 -11.89 -17.13 13.24
C GLU A 264 -11.20 -15.86 13.76
N GLU A 265 -10.30 -15.28 12.96
CA GLU A 265 -9.57 -14.05 13.26
C GLU A 265 -10.44 -12.79 13.07
N LEU A 266 -11.32 -12.80 12.06
CA LEU A 266 -12.06 -11.63 11.59
C LEU A 266 -12.82 -10.84 12.69
N PRO A 267 -13.53 -11.45 13.66
CA PRO A 267 -14.20 -10.68 14.72
C PRO A 267 -13.24 -9.77 15.50
N THR A 268 -12.02 -10.24 15.76
CA THR A 268 -11.01 -9.46 16.50
C THR A 268 -10.43 -8.35 15.64
N VAL A 269 -10.22 -8.63 14.34
CA VAL A 269 -9.76 -7.64 13.36
C VAL A 269 -10.78 -6.51 13.17
N LEU A 270 -12.07 -6.84 13.13
CA LEU A 270 -13.15 -5.84 13.07
C LEU A 270 -13.27 -5.02 14.37
N ALA A 271 -12.89 -5.58 15.52
CA ALA A 271 -12.86 -4.84 16.78
C ALA A 271 -11.64 -3.89 16.89
N ASP A 272 -10.55 -4.20 16.17
CA ASP A 272 -9.35 -3.36 16.13
C ASP A 272 -9.59 -2.05 15.37
N ALA A 273 -10.36 -2.11 14.29
CA ALA A 273 -10.66 -0.99 13.42
C ALA A 273 -12.18 -0.71 13.39
N PRO A 274 -12.67 0.35 14.05
CA PRO A 274 -14.04 0.82 13.88
C PRO A 274 -14.40 0.99 12.38
N PRO A 275 -15.66 0.74 11.97
CA PRO A 275 -16.07 0.89 10.58
C PRO A 275 -15.80 2.31 10.07
N LEU A 276 -15.35 2.44 8.83
CA LEU A 276 -15.38 3.75 8.15
C LEU A 276 -16.83 4.21 7.97
N PRO A 277 -17.09 5.52 7.79
CA PRO A 277 -18.43 5.99 7.46
C PRO A 277 -19.01 5.23 6.25
N GLY A 278 -20.15 4.55 6.46
CA GLY A 278 -20.81 3.71 5.46
C GLY A 278 -20.46 2.22 5.53
N GLU A 279 -19.44 1.81 6.28
CA GLU A 279 -19.09 0.39 6.51
C GLU A 279 -19.90 -0.26 7.65
N GLU A 280 -20.72 0.49 8.40
CA GLU A 280 -21.45 -0.02 9.57
C GLU A 280 -22.38 -1.20 9.20
N ALA A 281 -23.08 -1.08 8.07
CA ALA A 281 -23.97 -2.13 7.58
C ALA A 281 -23.19 -3.39 7.13
N ARG A 282 -22.00 -3.20 6.55
CA ARG A 282 -21.09 -4.29 6.18
C ARG A 282 -20.63 -5.03 7.43
N TYR A 283 -20.18 -4.32 8.46
CA TYR A 283 -19.78 -4.91 9.75
C TYR A 283 -20.92 -5.70 10.37
N ALA A 284 -22.13 -5.13 10.41
CA ALA A 284 -23.31 -5.81 10.93
C ALA A 284 -23.66 -7.09 10.15
N GLN A 285 -23.58 -7.05 8.82
CA GLN A 285 -23.81 -8.22 7.96
C GLN A 285 -22.78 -9.33 8.23
N LEU A 286 -21.49 -8.97 8.31
CA LEU A 286 -20.41 -9.92 8.58
C LEU A 286 -20.57 -10.58 9.94
N LEU A 287 -20.80 -9.79 10.99
CA LEU A 287 -20.98 -10.30 12.35
C LEU A 287 -22.19 -11.23 12.46
N ALA A 288 -23.28 -10.94 11.75
CA ALA A 288 -24.44 -11.82 11.72
C ALA A 288 -24.16 -13.16 10.99
N VAL A 289 -23.44 -13.14 9.88
CA VAL A 289 -23.02 -14.36 9.17
C VAL A 289 -22.09 -15.20 10.05
N LEU A 290 -21.11 -14.57 10.70
CA LEU A 290 -20.19 -15.24 11.63
C LEU A 290 -20.95 -15.86 12.82
N ALA A 291 -21.94 -15.14 13.38
CA ALA A 291 -22.78 -15.65 14.45
C ALA A 291 -23.62 -16.87 14.00
N ALA A 292 -24.22 -16.82 12.81
CA ALA A 292 -24.98 -17.95 12.27
C ALA A 292 -24.10 -19.17 11.95
N ALA A 293 -22.83 -18.95 11.59
CA ALA A 293 -21.88 -20.01 11.29
C ALA A 293 -21.26 -20.65 12.55
N LYS A 294 -21.30 -19.99 13.72
CA LYS A 294 -20.58 -20.38 14.95
C LYS A 294 -20.75 -21.87 15.30
N ASP A 295 -21.97 -22.39 15.21
CA ASP A 295 -22.31 -23.77 15.56
C ASP A 295 -22.80 -24.58 14.34
N ASN A 296 -22.52 -24.12 13.11
CA ASN A 296 -22.89 -24.78 11.86
C ASN A 296 -21.65 -25.16 11.03
N PRO A 297 -21.13 -26.40 11.17
CA PRO A 297 -19.93 -26.85 10.46
C PRO A 297 -20.05 -26.79 8.93
N LYS A 298 -21.25 -27.04 8.37
CA LYS A 298 -21.46 -26.97 6.91
C LYS A 298 -21.36 -25.54 6.41
N MET A 299 -21.91 -24.59 7.16
CA MET A 299 -21.80 -23.17 6.84
C MET A 299 -20.35 -22.69 6.94
N LYS A 300 -19.63 -23.05 8.01
CA LYS A 300 -18.19 -22.74 8.14
C LYS A 300 -17.40 -23.26 6.96
N GLN A 301 -17.62 -24.51 6.56
CA GLN A 301 -16.93 -25.09 5.42
C GLN A 301 -17.24 -24.34 4.12
N ALA A 302 -18.50 -24.01 3.87
CA ALA A 302 -18.90 -23.24 2.68
C ALA A 302 -18.24 -21.84 2.64
N MET A 303 -18.08 -21.18 3.80
CA MET A 303 -17.37 -19.91 3.91
C MET A 303 -15.88 -20.05 3.61
N ILE A 304 -15.21 -21.08 4.15
CA ILE A 304 -13.79 -21.37 3.89
C ILE A 304 -13.56 -21.68 2.42
N ASP A 305 -14.43 -22.47 1.79
CA ASP A 305 -14.31 -22.81 0.37
C ASP A 305 -14.49 -21.57 -0.51
N ALA A 306 -15.41 -20.67 -0.14
CA ALA A 306 -15.58 -19.38 -0.81
C ALA A 306 -14.38 -18.44 -0.64
N ALA A 307 -13.72 -18.45 0.53
CA ALA A 307 -12.48 -17.71 0.74
C ALA A 307 -11.31 -18.27 -0.06
N LYS A 308 -11.19 -19.60 -0.19
CA LYS A 308 -10.20 -20.24 -1.08
C LYS A 308 -10.43 -19.85 -2.54
N ASP A 309 -11.68 -19.87 -3.00
CA ASP A 309 -12.06 -19.40 -4.34
C ASP A 309 -11.68 -17.92 -4.55
N ALA A 310 -11.93 -17.05 -3.57
CA ALA A 310 -11.51 -15.65 -3.63
C ALA A 310 -9.98 -15.48 -3.65
N GLU A 311 -9.24 -16.21 -2.81
CA GLU A 311 -7.77 -16.16 -2.80
C GLU A 311 -7.21 -16.57 -4.18
N GLU A 312 -7.70 -17.66 -4.77
CA GLU A 312 -7.22 -18.18 -6.04
C GLU A 312 -7.61 -17.27 -7.23
N LYS A 313 -8.88 -16.85 -7.30
CA LYS A 313 -9.43 -16.19 -8.51
C LYS A 313 -9.43 -14.68 -8.46
N LEU A 314 -9.40 -14.08 -7.26
CA LEU A 314 -9.47 -12.63 -7.10
C LEU A 314 -8.18 -12.05 -6.54
N VAL A 315 -7.59 -12.64 -5.49
CA VAL A 315 -6.41 -12.07 -4.84
C VAL A 315 -5.13 -12.45 -5.56
N THR A 316 -4.90 -13.74 -5.82
CA THR A 316 -3.66 -14.24 -6.44
C THR A 316 -3.31 -13.56 -7.77
N PRO A 317 -4.25 -13.33 -8.70
CA PRO A 317 -3.94 -12.65 -9.95
C PRO A 317 -3.46 -11.20 -9.77
N LEU A 318 -3.85 -10.52 -8.68
CA LEU A 318 -3.43 -9.15 -8.38
C LEU A 318 -1.96 -9.04 -7.98
N PHE A 319 -1.27 -10.17 -7.80
CA PHE A 319 0.17 -10.18 -7.63
C PHE A 319 0.90 -9.62 -8.87
N GLN A 320 0.31 -9.74 -10.06
CA GLN A 320 0.91 -9.22 -11.30
C GLN A 320 0.47 -7.76 -11.51
N PHE A 321 1.43 -6.84 -11.64
CA PHE A 321 1.17 -5.41 -11.79
C PHE A 321 0.36 -5.04 -13.03
N ARG A 322 0.42 -5.85 -14.08
CA ARG A 322 -0.39 -5.65 -15.29
C ARG A 322 -1.90 -5.91 -15.09
N ASN A 323 -2.30 -6.52 -13.98
CA ASN A 323 -3.69 -6.92 -13.74
C ASN A 323 -4.51 -5.88 -12.98
N TYR A 324 -3.90 -4.77 -12.54
CA TYR A 324 -4.60 -3.72 -11.81
C TYR A 324 -3.95 -2.34 -12.05
N GLY A 325 -4.57 -1.31 -11.49
CA GLY A 325 -4.09 0.06 -11.58
C GLY A 325 -4.46 0.75 -12.89
N GLN A 326 -4.13 2.04 -12.94
CA GLN A 326 -4.28 2.86 -14.13
C GLN A 326 -3.26 2.42 -15.17
N GLN A 327 -3.73 2.03 -16.34
CA GLN A 327 -2.87 1.63 -17.46
C GLN A 327 -2.38 2.89 -18.18
N LEU A 328 -1.07 3.00 -18.33
CA LEU A 328 -0.37 4.14 -18.90
C LEU A 328 0.23 3.78 -20.27
N PRO A 329 0.75 4.76 -21.03
CA PRO A 329 1.54 4.48 -22.22
C PRO A 329 2.65 3.46 -21.96
N HIS A 330 2.98 2.70 -23.01
CA HIS A 330 4.04 1.69 -22.98
C HIS A 330 3.86 0.59 -21.91
N HIS A 331 2.61 0.27 -21.57
CA HIS A 331 2.23 -0.80 -20.66
C HIS A 331 2.64 -0.61 -19.19
N TRP A 332 3.09 0.58 -18.81
CA TRP A 332 3.27 0.90 -17.40
C TRP A 332 1.91 0.91 -16.70
N SER A 333 1.87 0.52 -15.43
CA SER A 333 0.72 0.75 -14.55
C SER A 333 1.10 1.60 -13.35
N THR A 334 0.12 2.28 -12.76
CA THR A 334 0.29 3.07 -11.54
C THR A 334 -1.02 3.09 -10.73
N ILE A 335 -0.97 3.62 -9.51
CA ILE A 335 -2.15 3.95 -8.72
C ILE A 335 -2.07 5.41 -8.29
N SER A 336 -3.20 6.07 -8.11
CA SER A 336 -3.21 7.51 -7.78
C SER A 336 -3.53 7.82 -6.32
N ASN A 337 -4.27 6.95 -5.66
CA ASN A 337 -4.57 7.08 -4.24
C ASN A 337 -3.44 6.63 -3.32
N GLU A 338 -2.55 5.74 -3.79
CA GLU A 338 -1.48 5.16 -2.98
C GLU A 338 -2.01 4.77 -1.58
N SER A 339 -1.36 5.10 -0.47
CA SER A 339 -1.88 4.80 0.88
C SER A 339 -3.03 5.72 1.35
N ALA A 340 -3.84 6.27 0.45
CA ALA A 340 -5.08 6.99 0.77
C ALA A 340 -6.29 6.26 0.12
N PHE A 341 -6.40 4.96 0.37
CA PHE A 341 -7.36 4.06 -0.25
C PHE A 341 -8.81 4.35 0.16
N GLY A 342 -9.07 4.63 1.44
CA GLY A 342 -10.43 4.91 1.94
C GLY A 342 -11.42 3.77 1.67
N THR A 343 -12.31 3.91 0.69
CA THR A 343 -13.24 2.85 0.27
C THR A 343 -12.89 2.19 -1.06
N ASP A 344 -11.72 2.47 -1.63
CA ASP A 344 -11.18 1.77 -2.82
C ASP A 344 -10.60 0.41 -2.43
N TYR A 345 -11.49 -0.53 -2.13
CA TYR A 345 -11.13 -1.86 -1.64
C TYR A 345 -10.36 -2.68 -2.68
N PHE A 346 -10.67 -2.50 -3.97
CA PHE A 346 -9.99 -3.23 -5.03
C PHE A 346 -8.50 -2.85 -5.09
N THR A 347 -8.20 -1.56 -5.17
CA THR A 347 -6.81 -1.10 -5.23
C THR A 347 -6.07 -1.40 -3.93
N ARG A 348 -6.71 -1.24 -2.76
CA ARG A 348 -6.11 -1.60 -1.47
C ARG A 348 -5.69 -3.07 -1.43
N THR A 349 -6.58 -3.99 -1.78
CA THR A 349 -6.27 -5.43 -1.77
C THR A 349 -5.23 -5.78 -2.83
N ALA A 350 -5.27 -5.15 -4.00
CA ALA A 350 -4.26 -5.36 -5.04
C ALA A 350 -2.86 -4.96 -4.58
N VAL A 351 -2.72 -3.77 -3.97
CA VAL A 351 -1.45 -3.30 -3.39
C VAL A 351 -1.02 -4.18 -2.23
N ALA A 352 -1.94 -4.55 -1.34
CA ALA A 352 -1.63 -5.42 -0.22
C ALA A 352 -1.09 -6.79 -0.65
N LYS A 353 -1.55 -7.32 -1.79
CA LYS A 353 -1.05 -8.57 -2.36
C LYS A 353 0.28 -8.41 -3.09
N SER A 354 0.49 -7.32 -3.82
CA SER A 354 1.63 -7.20 -4.75
C SER A 354 2.83 -6.40 -4.21
N ASN A 355 2.59 -5.39 -3.39
CA ASN A 355 3.61 -4.46 -2.89
C ASN A 355 3.12 -3.62 -1.69
N ILE A 356 2.61 -4.30 -0.65
CA ILE A 356 2.01 -3.67 0.53
C ILE A 356 2.92 -2.59 1.15
N LEU A 357 2.33 -1.61 1.82
CA LEU A 357 3.03 -0.48 2.45
C LEU A 357 3.63 0.50 1.43
N VAL A 358 2.84 0.94 0.45
CA VAL A 358 3.13 2.13 -0.38
C VAL A 358 3.03 3.42 0.44
N ASN A 359 3.87 4.42 0.15
CA ASN A 359 3.80 5.74 0.79
C ASN A 359 2.55 6.54 0.38
N SER A 360 2.33 7.70 1.01
CA SER A 360 1.25 8.61 0.58
C SER A 360 1.51 9.19 -0.81
N PRO A 361 0.46 9.62 -1.55
CA PRO A 361 0.59 10.11 -2.93
C PRO A 361 1.62 11.22 -3.16
N ASP A 362 1.78 12.12 -2.20
CA ASP A 362 2.71 13.25 -2.23
C ASP A 362 4.10 12.91 -1.70
N GLU A 363 4.27 11.73 -1.11
CA GLU A 363 5.53 11.24 -0.57
C GLU A 363 6.28 10.40 -1.60
N THR A 364 5.59 9.49 -2.30
CA THR A 364 6.19 8.69 -3.37
C THR A 364 5.13 8.21 -4.35
N LYS A 365 5.40 8.39 -5.65
CA LYS A 365 4.63 7.79 -6.73
C LYS A 365 5.32 6.54 -7.25
N TYR A 366 4.53 5.52 -7.57
CA TYR A 366 5.00 4.20 -7.98
C TYR A 366 4.51 3.87 -9.41
N PHE A 367 5.44 3.43 -10.27
CA PHE A 367 5.12 2.93 -11.60
C PHE A 367 5.65 1.51 -11.76
N TYR A 368 4.81 0.63 -12.26
CA TYR A 368 5.06 -0.79 -12.35
C TYR A 368 5.13 -1.24 -13.80
N GLN A 369 6.02 -2.18 -14.09
CA GLN A 369 6.14 -2.72 -15.44
C GLN A 369 6.42 -4.21 -15.43
N ASP A 370 5.56 -4.92 -16.16
CA ASP A 370 5.58 -6.36 -16.33
C ASP A 370 5.87 -6.77 -17.78
N LEU A 371 5.74 -5.82 -18.71
CA LEU A 371 5.71 -6.03 -20.15
C LEU A 371 6.78 -5.18 -20.86
N ASP A 372 7.21 -5.62 -22.04
CA ASP A 372 7.98 -4.78 -22.96
C ASP A 372 7.07 -3.96 -23.88
N SER A 373 7.66 -3.13 -24.73
CA SER A 373 6.96 -2.26 -25.69
C SER A 373 6.09 -2.99 -26.72
N SER A 374 6.24 -4.32 -26.86
CA SER A 374 5.39 -5.17 -27.71
C SER A 374 4.24 -5.83 -26.96
N GLY A 375 4.17 -5.64 -25.63
CA GLY A 375 3.21 -6.31 -24.75
C GLY A 375 3.63 -7.72 -24.32
N ALA A 376 4.86 -8.14 -24.63
CA ALA A 376 5.39 -9.44 -24.21
C ALA A 376 5.92 -9.36 -22.78
N ARG A 377 5.93 -10.50 -22.07
CA ARG A 377 6.47 -10.60 -20.72
C ARG A 377 7.95 -10.20 -20.67
N LEU A 378 8.33 -9.37 -19.70
CA LEU A 378 9.73 -9.16 -19.36
C LEU A 378 10.36 -10.46 -18.85
N ASN A 379 11.38 -10.93 -19.57
CA ASN A 379 12.05 -12.18 -19.28
C ASN A 379 13.55 -12.10 -19.61
N SER A 380 14.38 -12.64 -18.72
CA SER A 380 15.83 -12.53 -18.74
C SER A 380 16.53 -13.22 -19.92
N ALA A 381 15.79 -13.97 -20.74
CA ALA A 381 16.24 -14.50 -22.02
C ALA A 381 16.50 -13.40 -23.07
N ASN A 382 16.03 -12.18 -22.82
CA ASN A 382 16.18 -11.03 -23.69
C ASN A 382 16.96 -9.89 -23.02
N ARG A 383 17.35 -8.92 -23.84
CA ARG A 383 17.97 -7.67 -23.41
C ARG A 383 16.97 -6.55 -23.60
N TYR A 384 16.94 -5.61 -22.66
CA TYR A 384 16.04 -4.48 -22.72
C TYR A 384 16.78 -3.16 -22.44
N THR A 385 16.19 -2.06 -22.91
CA THR A 385 16.61 -0.72 -22.52
C THR A 385 15.44 0.13 -22.07
N VAL A 386 15.71 1.02 -21.13
CA VAL A 386 14.82 2.12 -20.74
C VAL A 386 15.58 3.41 -20.98
N THR A 387 15.13 4.24 -21.92
CA THR A 387 15.84 5.46 -22.32
C THR A 387 15.04 6.68 -21.91
N PHE A 388 15.59 7.47 -20.99
CA PHE A 388 15.08 8.79 -20.65
C PHE A 388 15.73 9.80 -21.59
N ALA A 389 14.91 10.60 -22.27
CA ALA A 389 15.41 11.68 -23.10
C ALA A 389 16.11 12.75 -22.23
N LYS A 390 16.88 13.62 -22.88
CA LYS A 390 17.46 14.78 -22.22
C LYS A 390 16.36 15.60 -21.53
N ASP A 391 16.61 15.98 -20.28
CA ASP A 391 15.71 16.77 -19.44
C ASP A 391 14.35 16.08 -19.14
N ASP A 392 14.23 14.76 -19.38
CA ASP A 392 13.02 13.96 -19.19
C ASP A 392 13.18 12.82 -18.17
N LEU A 393 14.13 13.00 -17.22
CA LEU A 393 14.21 12.16 -16.03
C LEU A 393 12.96 12.36 -15.15
N PRO A 394 12.59 11.40 -14.29
CA PRO A 394 11.43 11.53 -13.40
C PRO A 394 11.44 12.86 -12.64
N PRO A 395 10.44 13.75 -12.84
CA PRO A 395 10.44 15.06 -12.22
C PRO A 395 10.08 14.97 -10.73
N VAL A 396 11.12 15.02 -9.89
CA VAL A 396 11.03 14.86 -8.43
C VAL A 396 11.69 16.03 -7.70
N ASN A 397 11.25 16.28 -6.46
CA ASN A 397 11.94 17.16 -5.50
C ASN A 397 12.91 16.37 -4.60
N GLY A 398 12.65 15.08 -4.40
CA GLY A 398 13.53 14.18 -3.66
C GLY A 398 14.51 13.49 -4.61
N PHE A 399 14.20 12.26 -4.98
CA PHE A 399 15.03 11.42 -5.85
C PHE A 399 14.17 10.38 -6.57
N TRP A 400 14.77 9.64 -7.50
CA TRP A 400 14.09 8.57 -8.21
C TRP A 400 14.97 7.33 -8.34
N SER A 401 14.33 6.18 -8.56
CA SER A 401 14.99 4.92 -8.84
C SER A 401 14.18 4.05 -9.79
N LEU A 402 14.87 3.18 -10.52
CA LEU A 402 14.33 2.06 -11.28
C LEU A 402 14.90 0.77 -10.68
N SER A 403 14.05 -0.02 -10.05
CA SER A 403 14.39 -1.30 -9.41
C SER A 403 14.00 -2.50 -10.27
N ILE A 404 14.69 -3.62 -10.08
CA ILE A 404 14.37 -4.90 -10.72
C ILE A 404 14.08 -5.99 -9.69
N TYR A 405 13.07 -6.81 -9.96
CA TYR A 405 12.66 -7.91 -9.10
C TYR A 405 12.46 -9.19 -9.90
N ASN A 406 12.67 -10.35 -9.29
CA ASN A 406 12.28 -11.63 -9.87
C ASN A 406 10.74 -11.77 -9.96
N GLN A 407 10.29 -12.90 -10.49
CA GLN A 407 8.88 -13.28 -10.58
C GLN A 407 8.12 -13.31 -9.23
N HIS A 408 8.82 -13.26 -8.09
CA HIS A 408 8.26 -13.21 -6.74
C HIS A 408 8.39 -11.82 -6.10
N HIS A 409 8.73 -10.79 -6.88
CA HIS A 409 8.86 -9.40 -6.41
C HIS A 409 10.00 -9.16 -5.40
N PHE A 410 11.05 -9.99 -5.44
CA PHE A 410 12.25 -9.84 -4.61
C PHE A 410 13.53 -9.64 -5.41
N PHE A 411 14.51 -9.05 -4.73
CA PHE A 411 15.87 -8.95 -5.23
C PHE A 411 16.54 -10.32 -5.30
N ILE A 412 17.40 -10.50 -6.30
CA ILE A 412 18.25 -11.69 -6.46
C ILE A 412 19.70 -11.25 -6.50
N ALA A 413 20.48 -11.76 -5.54
CA ALA A 413 21.89 -11.45 -5.40
C ALA A 413 22.63 -11.58 -6.74
N ASN A 414 23.49 -10.61 -7.03
CA ASN A 414 24.24 -10.53 -8.27
C ASN A 414 25.67 -10.05 -8.00
N ALA A 415 26.56 -10.24 -8.98
CA ALA A 415 28.00 -10.05 -8.82
C ALA A 415 28.42 -8.62 -8.48
N ILE A 416 27.57 -7.62 -8.75
CA ILE A 416 27.86 -6.20 -8.47
C ILE A 416 26.99 -5.62 -7.34
N ASN A 417 26.18 -6.46 -6.69
CA ASN A 417 25.27 -6.10 -5.60
C ASN A 417 24.38 -4.88 -5.95
N ARG A 418 23.84 -4.85 -7.18
CA ARG A 418 23.00 -3.74 -7.69
C ARG A 418 21.61 -4.24 -8.05
N PHE A 419 20.59 -3.57 -7.52
CA PHE A 419 19.18 -3.95 -7.73
C PHE A 419 18.27 -2.77 -8.06
N SER A 420 18.81 -1.56 -8.01
CA SER A 420 18.19 -0.36 -8.56
C SER A 420 19.25 0.56 -9.15
N VAL A 421 18.85 1.38 -10.10
CA VAL A 421 19.62 2.51 -10.65
C VAL A 421 18.81 3.80 -10.48
N GLY A 422 19.47 4.93 -10.28
CA GLY A 422 18.79 6.22 -10.19
C GLY A 422 19.67 7.31 -9.59
N THR A 423 19.06 8.29 -8.92
CA THR A 423 19.76 9.44 -8.33
C THR A 423 20.86 9.07 -7.32
N LYS A 424 20.76 7.88 -6.71
CA LYS A 424 21.77 7.36 -5.77
C LYS A 424 23.11 7.02 -6.45
N ASN A 425 23.09 6.74 -7.75
CA ASN A 425 24.26 6.39 -8.52
C ASN A 425 24.92 7.68 -9.04
N LYS A 426 26.13 8.00 -8.55
CA LYS A 426 26.87 9.21 -8.96
C LYS A 426 27.74 9.03 -10.20
N ASP A 427 27.77 7.82 -10.73
CA ASP A 427 28.65 7.38 -11.80
C ASP A 427 27.93 7.04 -13.11
N LEU A 428 26.60 7.22 -13.17
CA LEU A 428 25.81 7.02 -14.39
C LEU A 428 26.35 7.86 -15.56
N LYS A 429 26.27 7.30 -16.77
CA LYS A 429 26.81 7.89 -18.00
C LYS A 429 25.68 8.34 -18.91
N LEU A 430 25.65 9.64 -19.20
CA LEU A 430 24.77 10.20 -20.22
C LEU A 430 25.39 10.00 -21.61
N ALA A 431 24.53 9.84 -22.61
CA ALA A 431 24.94 9.90 -24.02
C ALA A 431 25.26 11.34 -24.44
N ALA A 432 25.84 11.51 -25.63
CA ALA A 432 26.23 12.82 -26.16
C ALA A 432 25.04 13.77 -26.37
N ASP A 433 23.84 13.24 -26.61
CA ASP A 433 22.60 14.01 -26.73
C ASP A 433 21.98 14.38 -25.37
N GLY A 434 22.57 13.93 -24.25
CA GLY A 434 22.11 14.15 -22.88
C GLY A 434 21.09 13.12 -22.39
N SER A 435 20.75 12.09 -23.18
CA SER A 435 19.87 11.01 -22.75
C SER A 435 20.56 10.07 -21.74
N LEU A 436 19.74 9.41 -20.91
CA LEU A 436 20.16 8.34 -20.01
C LEU A 436 19.52 7.02 -20.46
N THR A 437 20.32 6.10 -20.98
CA THR A 437 19.87 4.73 -21.30
C THR A 437 20.27 3.77 -20.18
N ILE A 438 19.30 3.11 -19.58
CA ILE A 438 19.49 2.01 -18.65
C ILE A 438 19.41 0.69 -19.41
N SER A 439 20.46 -0.14 -19.29
CA SER A 439 20.47 -1.49 -19.84
C SER A 439 19.94 -2.49 -18.82
N VAL A 440 18.96 -3.31 -19.19
CA VAL A 440 18.38 -4.35 -18.33
C VAL A 440 18.58 -5.70 -18.99
N GLN A 441 19.50 -6.49 -18.44
CA GLN A 441 19.91 -7.78 -19.02
C GLN A 441 20.67 -8.65 -18.02
N SER A 442 20.72 -9.96 -18.25
CA SER A 442 21.34 -10.93 -17.36
C SER A 442 22.88 -10.82 -17.31
N ASP A 443 23.50 -10.61 -18.46
CA ASP A 443 24.95 -10.53 -18.60
C ASP A 443 25.49 -9.10 -18.65
N ALA A 444 26.68 -8.89 -18.09
CA ALA A 444 27.28 -7.57 -18.01
C ALA A 444 27.59 -7.02 -19.41
N PRO A 445 27.15 -5.79 -19.76
CA PRO A 445 27.55 -5.15 -21.01
C PRO A 445 29.07 -5.09 -21.15
N THR A 446 29.58 -5.29 -22.37
CA THR A 446 31.01 -5.15 -22.68
C THR A 446 31.44 -3.70 -22.72
N ASP A 447 30.55 -2.80 -23.17
CA ASP A 447 30.79 -1.36 -23.17
C ASP A 447 30.79 -0.80 -21.72
N PRO A 448 31.84 -0.05 -21.31
CA PRO A 448 31.94 0.50 -19.96
C PRO A 448 30.83 1.49 -19.60
N ALA A 449 30.32 2.27 -20.55
CA ALA A 449 29.27 3.26 -20.28
C ALA A 449 27.91 2.56 -20.07
N GLN A 450 27.58 1.56 -20.89
CA GLN A 450 26.41 0.71 -20.67
C GLN A 450 26.52 -0.06 -19.35
N ARG A 451 27.71 -0.55 -19.00
CA ARG A 451 27.96 -1.24 -17.73
C ARG A 451 27.72 -0.32 -16.52
N ALA A 452 28.08 0.96 -16.62
CA ALA A 452 27.78 1.93 -15.56
C ALA A 452 26.27 2.12 -15.36
N ASN A 453 25.48 2.04 -16.43
CA ASN A 453 24.01 2.18 -16.41
C ASN A 453 23.27 0.83 -16.37
N TRP A 454 23.96 -0.27 -16.08
CA TRP A 454 23.39 -1.60 -16.15
C TRP A 454 22.64 -1.97 -14.87
N LEU A 455 21.47 -2.60 -15.07
CA LEU A 455 20.66 -3.24 -14.05
C LEU A 455 20.63 -4.77 -14.32
N PRO A 456 21.31 -5.59 -13.49
CA PRO A 456 21.38 -7.03 -13.68
C PRO A 456 20.00 -7.70 -13.56
N ALA A 457 19.56 -8.39 -14.61
CA ALA A 457 18.28 -9.11 -14.59
C ALA A 457 18.42 -10.47 -13.88
N PRO A 458 17.46 -10.85 -13.01
CA PRO A 458 17.41 -12.19 -12.42
C PRO A 458 17.04 -13.21 -13.51
N LYS A 459 17.27 -14.51 -13.26
CA LYS A 459 16.82 -15.55 -14.18
C LYS A 459 15.29 -15.64 -14.24
N GLY A 460 14.75 -15.78 -15.45
CA GLY A 460 13.33 -15.99 -15.69
C GLY A 460 12.54 -14.68 -15.85
N ASP A 461 11.26 -14.72 -15.48
CA ASP A 461 10.41 -13.54 -15.50
C ASP A 461 10.86 -12.54 -14.44
N PHE A 462 10.78 -11.26 -14.78
CA PHE A 462 11.10 -10.16 -13.89
C PHE A 462 10.13 -9.00 -14.06
N SER A 463 10.12 -8.10 -13.07
CA SER A 463 9.34 -6.87 -13.12
C SER A 463 10.25 -5.68 -12.85
N LEU A 464 9.93 -4.55 -13.49
CA LEU A 464 10.58 -3.28 -13.23
C LEU A 464 9.65 -2.38 -12.41
N TYR A 465 10.26 -1.59 -11.54
CA TYR A 465 9.53 -0.73 -10.62
C TYR A 465 10.23 0.63 -10.53
N LEU A 466 9.60 1.66 -11.07
CA LEU A 466 10.08 3.04 -10.96
C LEU A 466 9.43 3.74 -9.75
N ARG A 467 10.27 4.37 -8.92
CA ARG A 467 9.84 5.14 -7.75
C ARG A 467 10.24 6.58 -7.92
N ALA A 468 9.29 7.49 -7.69
CA ALA A 468 9.49 8.93 -7.72
C ALA A 468 9.18 9.52 -6.34
N TYR A 469 10.22 9.87 -5.59
CA TYR A 469 10.11 10.35 -4.22
C TYR A 469 9.91 11.86 -4.19
N TRP A 470 8.89 12.31 -3.47
CA TRP A 470 8.39 13.69 -3.49
C TRP A 470 8.16 14.18 -4.92
N PRO A 471 7.21 13.53 -5.63
CA PRO A 471 6.97 13.79 -7.04
C PRO A 471 6.53 15.24 -7.28
N LYS A 472 6.97 15.82 -8.39
CA LYS A 472 6.45 17.10 -8.86
C LYS A 472 5.10 16.89 -9.56
N THR A 473 4.38 17.98 -9.77
CA THR A 473 3.06 18.00 -10.41
C THR A 473 2.95 17.12 -11.66
N PRO A 474 3.92 17.11 -12.61
CA PRO A 474 3.78 16.29 -13.81
C PRO A 474 3.63 14.78 -13.57
N ILE A 475 4.24 14.26 -12.51
CA ILE A 475 4.06 12.85 -12.10
C ILE A 475 2.70 12.63 -11.43
N ILE A 476 2.23 13.63 -10.68
CA ILE A 476 0.98 13.55 -9.91
C ILE A 476 -0.23 13.61 -10.85
N ASP A 477 -0.22 14.53 -11.82
CA ASP A 477 -1.31 14.72 -12.78
C ASP A 477 -1.23 13.81 -14.01
N GLY A 478 -0.13 13.05 -14.17
CA GLY A 478 0.07 12.10 -15.26
C GLY A 478 0.52 12.73 -16.58
N SER A 479 0.90 14.01 -16.60
CA SER A 479 1.50 14.64 -17.78
C SER A 479 2.93 14.17 -18.06
N TRP A 480 3.58 13.53 -17.08
CA TRP A 480 4.79 12.74 -17.27
C TRP A 480 4.51 11.26 -16.95
N THR A 481 4.98 10.35 -17.81
CA THR A 481 4.95 8.90 -17.59
C THR A 481 6.27 8.28 -18.04
N PRO A 482 6.70 7.13 -17.48
CA PRO A 482 7.97 6.53 -17.84
C PRO A 482 8.08 6.13 -19.33
N PRO A 483 9.29 6.14 -19.92
CA PRO A 483 9.52 5.74 -21.31
C PRO A 483 9.31 4.23 -21.51
N PRO A 484 9.22 3.75 -22.78
CA PRO A 484 9.06 2.34 -23.05
C PRO A 484 10.24 1.48 -22.57
N VAL A 485 9.92 0.23 -22.22
CA VAL A 485 10.92 -0.83 -22.07
C VAL A 485 11.08 -1.52 -23.41
N GLU A 486 12.13 -1.17 -24.14
CA GLU A 486 12.37 -1.69 -25.48
C GLU A 486 13.19 -2.99 -25.43
N ARG A 487 12.71 -4.04 -26.09
CA ARG A 487 13.50 -5.24 -26.35
C ARG A 487 14.55 -4.97 -27.43
N LYS A 488 15.78 -5.45 -27.23
CA LYS A 488 16.91 -5.32 -28.18
C LYS A 488 17.22 -6.62 -28.89
#